data_AF-A0A536EEM0-F1
#
_entry.id   AF-A0A536EEM0-F1
#
_cell.length_a   1.000
_cell.length_b   1.000
_cell.length_c   1.000
_cell.angle_alpha   90.00
_cell.angle_beta   90.00
_cell.angle_gamma   90.00
#
_symmetry.space_group_name_H-M   'P 1'
#
loop_
_entity.id
_entity.type
_entity.pdbx_description
1 polymer ?
#
loop_
_entity_poly.entity_id
_entity_poly.type
_entity_poly.pdbx_seq_one_letter_code
_entity_poly.pdbx_strand_id
1 'polypeptide(L)'
;MTISAAEAKTADPTLSLYQLLDPQVLANPYPLYHRLRAEDPVHWDPFLHKWVLTRYTDVVFALQHFSAKCAPTPEQLNMMGMGILSPAAQVMVQQMLFMDPPAHTRIRSLAAKAFTPRRVEVL
;
A
#
# COMPACT_ATOMS: atom_id res chain seq x y z
N MET A 1 19.29 -12.21 16.03
CA MET A 1 19.63 -11.75 14.67
C MET A 1 19.19 -10.30 14.58
N THR A 2 20.07 -9.40 14.95
CA THR A 2 19.83 -7.96 15.10
C THR A 2 19.84 -7.32 13.72
N ILE A 3 18.70 -6.79 13.26
CA ILE A 3 18.68 -5.90 12.11
C ILE A 3 19.35 -4.60 12.57
N SER A 4 20.57 -4.40 12.12
CA SER A 4 21.31 -3.15 12.28
C SER A 4 20.49 -2.04 11.64
N ALA A 5 20.07 -1.07 12.45
CA ALA A 5 19.44 0.16 11.98
C ALA A 5 20.46 0.90 11.12
N ALA A 6 20.36 0.72 9.80
CA ALA A 6 21.05 1.54 8.84
C ALA A 6 20.73 3.01 9.18
N GLU A 7 21.78 3.81 9.33
CA GLU A 7 21.72 5.23 9.62
C GLU A 7 20.64 5.89 8.77
N ALA A 8 19.64 6.46 9.43
CA ALA A 8 18.60 7.24 8.76
C ALA A 8 19.26 8.47 8.14
N LYS A 9 19.70 8.33 6.87
CA LYS A 9 20.11 9.44 6.02
C LYS A 9 19.03 10.49 6.13
N THR A 10 19.39 11.71 6.55
CA THR A 10 18.44 12.80 6.74
C THR A 10 17.64 12.97 5.46
N ALA A 11 16.37 12.54 5.48
CA ALA A 11 15.53 12.54 4.29
C ALA A 11 15.38 13.98 3.81
N ASP A 12 15.68 14.22 2.54
CA ASP A 12 15.34 15.48 1.89
C ASP A 12 13.81 15.64 2.01
N PRO A 13 13.29 16.68 2.68
CA PRO A 13 11.86 16.85 2.89
C PRO A 13 11.09 17.03 1.58
N THR A 14 11.79 17.29 0.47
CA THR A 14 11.21 17.35 -0.88
C THR A 14 11.02 15.96 -1.51
N LEU A 15 11.64 14.91 -0.99
CA LEU A 15 11.43 13.53 -1.44
C LEU A 15 10.23 12.87 -0.73
N SER A 16 9.13 13.60 -0.55
CA SER A 16 7.92 13.06 0.08
C SER A 16 6.73 13.08 -0.88
N LEU A 17 5.88 12.05 -0.77
CA LEU A 17 4.58 12.00 -1.43
C LEU A 17 3.60 13.06 -0.91
N TYR A 18 3.91 13.77 0.18
CA TYR A 18 3.21 14.99 0.58
C TYR A 18 3.12 16.01 -0.57
N GLN A 19 4.13 16.06 -1.45
CA GLN A 19 4.13 16.96 -2.61
C GLN A 19 2.96 16.71 -3.57
N LEU A 20 2.39 15.50 -3.60
CA LEU A 20 1.23 15.18 -4.44
C LEU A 20 -0.06 15.89 -4.01
N LEU A 21 -0.06 16.57 -2.85
CA LEU A 21 -1.16 17.46 -2.45
C LEU A 21 -1.18 18.78 -3.23
N ASP A 22 -0.05 19.17 -3.85
CA ASP A 22 -0.01 20.29 -4.79
C ASP A 22 -0.60 19.85 -6.16
N PRO A 23 -1.66 20.51 -6.66
CA PRO A 23 -2.25 20.19 -7.97
C PRO A 23 -1.26 20.21 -9.14
N GLN A 24 -0.22 21.06 -9.11
CA GLN A 24 0.78 21.13 -10.17
C GLN A 24 1.69 19.91 -10.19
N VAL A 25 2.08 19.43 -9.00
CA VAL A 25 2.85 18.19 -8.88
C VAL A 25 1.97 16.99 -9.22
N LEU A 26 0.70 16.97 -8.78
CA LEU A 26 -0.23 15.90 -9.10
C LEU A 26 -0.50 15.80 -10.61
N ALA A 27 -0.55 16.92 -11.33
CA ALA A 27 -0.70 16.95 -12.78
C ALA A 27 0.51 16.35 -13.51
N ASN A 28 1.70 16.42 -12.92
CA ASN A 28 2.92 15.81 -13.47
C ASN A 28 3.83 15.28 -12.35
N PRO A 29 3.54 14.08 -11.79
CA PRO A 29 4.26 13.55 -10.63
C PRO A 29 5.56 12.82 -11.01
N TYR A 30 5.80 12.63 -12.31
CA TYR A 30 6.93 11.86 -12.81
C TYR A 30 8.31 12.40 -12.41
N PRO A 31 8.55 13.73 -12.33
CA PRO A 31 9.82 14.27 -11.81
C PRO A 31 10.09 13.85 -10.37
N LEU A 32 9.09 13.89 -9.48
CA LEU A 32 9.20 13.42 -8.11
C LEU A 32 9.53 11.92 -8.06
N TYR A 33 8.79 11.10 -8.80
CA TYR A 33 9.06 9.66 -8.86
C TYR A 33 10.43 9.34 -9.47
N HIS A 34 10.92 10.15 -10.42
CA HIS A 34 12.25 10.00 -10.99
C HIS A 34 13.33 10.23 -9.93
N ARG A 35 13.21 11.30 -9.14
CA ARG A 35 14.11 11.58 -8.02
C ARG A 35 14.10 10.47 -6.98
N LEU A 36 12.92 10.03 -6.54
CA LEU A 36 12.79 8.91 -5.60
C LEU A 36 13.50 7.64 -6.13
N ARG A 37 13.28 7.24 -7.39
CA ARG A 37 13.94 6.05 -7.96
C ARG A 37 15.47 6.16 -8.04
N ALA A 38 15.98 7.37 -8.29
CA ALA A 38 17.39 7.63 -8.51
C ALA A 38 18.16 7.80 -7.19
N GLU A 39 17.57 8.52 -6.23
CA GLU A 39 18.25 8.96 -5.01
C GLU A 39 17.99 8.02 -3.83
N ASP A 40 16.74 7.53 -3.68
CA ASP A 40 16.30 6.71 -2.55
C ASP A 40 15.10 5.81 -2.94
N PRO A 41 15.34 4.69 -3.66
CA PRO A 41 14.29 3.90 -4.31
C PRO A 41 13.36 3.14 -3.35
N VAL A 42 13.82 2.94 -2.11
CA VAL A 42 13.10 2.33 -0.98
C VAL A 42 13.06 3.38 0.12
N HIS A 43 12.15 4.34 -0.03
CA HIS A 43 12.13 5.56 0.77
C HIS A 43 11.20 5.41 1.98
N TRP A 44 11.63 5.81 3.17
CA TRP A 44 10.71 6.02 4.28
C TRP A 44 10.05 7.39 4.17
N ASP A 45 8.78 7.42 3.80
CA ASP A 45 8.02 8.67 3.68
C ASP A 45 7.48 9.09 5.07
N PRO A 46 7.95 10.22 5.63
CA PRO A 46 7.57 10.66 6.96
C PRO A 46 6.12 11.17 7.05
N PHE A 47 5.52 11.60 5.93
CA PHE A 47 4.13 12.07 5.90
C PHE A 47 3.14 10.90 5.93
N LEU A 48 3.43 9.85 5.17
CA LEU A 48 2.62 8.63 5.13
C LEU A 48 2.92 7.67 6.27
N HIS A 49 4.07 7.85 6.96
CA HIS A 49 4.63 6.89 7.91
C HIS A 49 4.72 5.48 7.33
N LYS A 50 5.21 5.38 6.08
CA LYS A 50 5.29 4.14 5.31
C LYS A 50 6.54 4.10 4.44
N TRP A 51 6.97 2.87 4.15
CA TRP A 51 7.95 2.62 3.09
C TRP A 51 7.29 2.76 1.71
N VAL A 52 7.95 3.52 0.82
CA VAL A 52 7.55 3.77 -0.56
C VAL A 52 8.56 3.09 -1.48
N LEU A 53 8.07 2.15 -2.28
CA LEU A 53 8.85 1.43 -3.28
C LEU A 53 8.60 2.07 -4.65
N THR A 54 9.67 2.49 -5.33
CA THR A 54 9.53 3.21 -6.60
C THR A 54 10.13 2.47 -7.80
N ARG A 55 10.99 1.48 -7.58
CA ARG A 55 11.50 0.61 -8.65
C ARG A 55 10.51 -0.51 -8.93
N TYR A 56 10.33 -0.81 -10.22
CA TYR A 56 9.42 -1.86 -10.68
C TYR A 56 9.70 -3.22 -10.01
N THR A 57 10.98 -3.62 -9.95
CA THR A 57 11.39 -4.89 -9.35
C THR A 57 11.00 -5.01 -7.89
N ASP A 58 11.15 -3.93 -7.13
CA ASP A 58 10.87 -3.90 -5.68
C ASP A 58 9.36 -3.96 -5.44
N VAL A 59 8.58 -3.26 -6.27
CA VAL A 59 7.10 -3.31 -6.24
C VAL A 59 6.59 -4.71 -6.57
N VAL A 60 7.07 -5.33 -7.65
CA VAL A 60 6.66 -6.69 -8.03
C VAL A 60 7.04 -7.69 -6.95
N PHE A 61 8.25 -7.58 -6.40
CA PHE A 61 8.69 -8.43 -5.30
C PHE A 61 7.76 -8.30 -4.08
N ALA A 62 7.43 -7.07 -3.68
CA ALA A 62 6.53 -6.80 -2.56
C ALA A 62 5.14 -7.40 -2.79
N LEU A 63 4.56 -7.19 -3.98
CA LEU A 63 3.24 -7.71 -4.35
C LEU A 63 3.15 -9.24 -4.35
N GLN A 64 4.28 -9.94 -4.52
CA GLN A 64 4.33 -11.40 -4.55
C GLN A 64 4.63 -12.03 -3.18
N HIS A 65 5.40 -11.34 -2.33
CA HIS A 65 5.98 -11.95 -1.13
C HIS A 65 5.46 -11.39 0.20
N PHE A 66 4.80 -10.24 0.20
CA PHE A 66 4.30 -9.61 1.43
C PHE A 66 2.80 -9.83 1.60
N SER A 67 2.37 -9.83 2.87
CA SER A 67 0.97 -9.97 3.25
C SER A 67 0.11 -8.82 2.72
N ALA A 68 -1.08 -9.14 2.26
CA ALA A 68 -2.10 -8.17 1.86
C ALA A 68 -2.87 -7.58 3.06
N LYS A 69 -2.61 -8.05 4.29
CA LYS A 69 -3.24 -7.55 5.53
C LYS A 69 -2.66 -6.20 5.94
N CYS A 70 -2.91 -5.17 5.12
CA CYS A 70 -2.40 -3.81 5.31
C CYS A 70 -3.48 -2.80 5.76
N ALA A 71 -4.74 -3.23 5.86
CA ALA A 71 -5.80 -2.42 6.45
C ALA A 71 -5.67 -2.40 7.98
N PRO A 72 -5.90 -1.24 8.63
CA PRO A 72 -5.83 -1.15 10.08
C PRO A 72 -6.97 -1.95 10.74
N THR A 73 -6.65 -2.73 11.77
CA THR A 73 -7.65 -3.45 12.55
C THR A 73 -8.39 -2.50 13.50
N PRO A 74 -9.59 -2.88 14.00
CA PRO A 74 -10.26 -2.13 15.05
C PRO A 74 -9.36 -1.86 16.28
N GLU A 75 -8.57 -2.83 16.71
CA GLU A 75 -7.64 -2.68 17.83
C GLU A 75 -6.57 -1.63 17.54
N GLN A 76 -6.00 -1.66 16.33
CA GLN A 76 -5.00 -0.67 15.90
C GLN A 76 -5.59 0.75 15.86
N LEU A 77 -6.82 0.91 15.35
CA LEU A 77 -7.48 2.20 15.34
C LEU A 77 -7.80 2.71 16.74
N ASN A 78 -8.23 1.83 17.65
CA ASN A 78 -8.44 2.20 19.04
C ASN A 78 -7.14 2.68 19.71
N MET A 79 -6.02 1.99 19.48
CA MET A 79 -4.71 2.42 19.98
C MET A 79 -4.26 3.77 19.41
N MET A 80 -4.68 4.11 18.18
CA MET A 80 -4.41 5.39 17.54
C MET A 80 -5.39 6.51 17.96
N GLY A 81 -6.31 6.26 18.90
CA GLY A 81 -7.35 7.22 19.29
C GLY A 81 -8.45 7.41 18.22
N MET A 82 -8.46 6.57 17.18
CA MET A 82 -9.41 6.60 16.06
C MET A 82 -10.52 5.55 16.22
N GLY A 83 -10.91 5.22 17.45
CA GLY A 83 -11.85 4.16 17.75
C GLY A 83 -13.22 4.30 17.07
N ILE A 84 -13.63 5.52 16.73
CA ILE A 84 -14.86 5.82 15.97
C ILE A 84 -14.89 5.14 14.59
N LEU A 85 -13.73 4.83 14.01
CA LEU A 85 -13.60 4.17 12.71
C LEU A 85 -13.62 2.63 12.81
N SER A 86 -13.66 2.07 14.03
CA SER A 86 -13.64 0.61 14.27
C SER A 86 -14.72 -0.15 13.50
N PRO A 87 -16.00 0.31 13.41
CA PRO A 87 -17.01 -0.41 12.63
C PRO A 87 -16.67 -0.52 11.15
N ALA A 88 -16.08 0.54 10.57
CA ALA A 88 -15.64 0.52 9.18
C ALA A 88 -14.45 -0.44 8.99
N ALA A 89 -13.48 -0.41 9.90
CA ALA A 89 -12.35 -1.34 9.87
C ALA A 89 -12.79 -2.80 9.98
N GLN A 90 -13.79 -3.10 10.81
CA GLN A 90 -14.31 -4.45 10.98
C GLN A 90 -14.87 -5.03 9.66
N VAL A 91 -15.47 -4.19 8.82
CA VAL A 91 -15.92 -4.59 7.49
C VAL A 91 -14.76 -4.61 6.49
N MET A 92 -13.85 -3.64 6.55
CA MET A 92 -12.70 -3.55 5.64
C MET A 92 -11.80 -4.78 5.72
N VAL A 93 -11.43 -5.24 6.92
CA VAL A 93 -10.56 -6.41 7.09
C VAL A 93 -11.21 -7.72 6.58
N GLN A 94 -12.52 -7.71 6.34
CA GLN A 94 -13.26 -8.82 5.75
C GLN A 94 -13.36 -8.74 4.21
N GLN A 95 -12.86 -7.68 3.59
CA GLN A 95 -12.77 -7.60 2.13
C GLN A 95 -11.61 -8.46 1.61
N MET A 96 -11.84 -9.15 0.50
CA MET A 96 -10.84 -10.01 -0.15
C MET A 96 -9.51 -9.28 -0.42
N LEU A 97 -9.56 -7.97 -0.70
CA LEU A 97 -8.38 -7.13 -0.93
C LEU A 97 -7.37 -7.15 0.23
N PHE A 98 -7.84 -7.35 1.46
CA PHE A 98 -7.00 -7.29 2.68
C PHE A 98 -6.78 -8.67 3.31
N MET A 99 -6.89 -9.74 2.52
CA MET A 99 -6.73 -11.11 2.99
C MET A 99 -5.54 -11.80 2.35
N ASP A 100 -4.92 -12.68 3.11
CA ASP A 100 -3.96 -13.66 2.60
C ASP A 100 -4.65 -15.02 2.33
N PRO A 101 -4.01 -15.93 1.58
CA PRO A 101 -4.38 -17.33 1.57
C PRO A 101 -4.44 -17.92 2.99
N PRO A 102 -5.34 -18.89 3.27
CA PRO A 102 -6.27 -19.53 2.32
C PRO A 102 -7.60 -18.78 2.14
N ALA A 103 -7.92 -17.79 2.99
CA ALA A 103 -9.20 -17.08 2.95
C ALA A 103 -9.38 -16.30 1.64
N HIS A 104 -8.33 -15.57 1.21
CA HIS A 104 -8.29 -14.89 -0.09
C HIS A 104 -8.61 -15.85 -1.24
N THR A 105 -7.90 -16.99 -1.30
CA THR A 105 -8.05 -17.99 -2.37
C THR A 105 -9.49 -18.49 -2.48
N ARG A 106 -10.13 -18.77 -1.34
CA ARG A 106 -11.53 -19.19 -1.29
C ARG A 106 -12.46 -18.14 -1.89
N ILE A 107 -12.41 -16.90 -1.41
CA ILE A 107 -13.31 -15.83 -1.87
C ILE A 107 -13.03 -15.48 -3.35
N ARG A 108 -11.76 -15.39 -3.75
CA ARG A 108 -11.36 -15.11 -5.14
C ARG A 108 -11.90 -16.16 -6.10
N SER A 109 -11.87 -17.44 -5.72
CA SER A 109 -12.38 -18.53 -6.54
C SER A 109 -13.89 -18.45 -6.79
N LEU A 110 -14.65 -17.92 -5.83
CA LEU A 110 -16.09 -17.71 -5.96
C LEU A 110 -16.39 -16.51 -6.86
N ALA A 111 -15.73 -15.38 -6.59
CA ALA A 111 -15.89 -14.15 -7.35
C ALA A 111 -15.46 -14.31 -8.82
N ALA A 112 -14.38 -15.05 -9.09
CA ALA A 112 -13.84 -15.27 -10.44
C ALA A 112 -14.87 -15.82 -11.44
N LYS A 113 -15.88 -16.59 -10.96
CA LYS A 113 -16.93 -17.17 -11.81
C LYS A 113 -17.80 -16.10 -12.51
N ALA A 114 -17.91 -14.92 -11.92
CA ALA A 114 -18.65 -13.80 -12.50
C ALA A 114 -17.85 -13.07 -13.61
N PHE A 115 -16.52 -13.20 -13.62
CA PHE A 115 -15.62 -12.47 -14.52
C PHE A 115 -14.97 -13.38 -15.57
N THR A 116 -15.68 -14.41 -16.02
CA THR A 116 -15.22 -15.22 -17.16
C THR A 116 -15.40 -14.45 -18.46
N PRO A 117 -14.59 -14.68 -19.51
CA PRO A 117 -14.72 -13.96 -20.79
C PRO A 117 -16.16 -13.93 -21.33
N ARG A 118 -16.82 -15.11 -21.37
CA ARG A 118 -18.23 -15.24 -21.78
C ARG A 118 -19.22 -14.41 -20.93
N ARG A 119 -18.95 -14.22 -19.64
CA ARG A 119 -19.81 -13.40 -18.76
C ARG A 119 -19.57 -11.91 -18.96
N VAL A 120 -18.33 -11.52 -19.27
CA VAL A 120 -17.99 -10.12 -19.55
C VAL A 120 -18.53 -9.68 -20.91
N GLU A 121 -18.54 -10.57 -21.91
CA GLU A 121 -19.08 -10.28 -23.25
C GLU A 121 -20.58 -9.93 -23.29
N VAL A 122 -21.33 -10.24 -22.23
CA VAL A 122 -22.79 -9.99 -22.16
C VAL A 122 -23.17 -8.81 -21.25
N LEU A 123 -22.18 -8.03 -20.78
CA LEU A 123 -22.36 -6.78 -20.01
C LEU A 123 -22.25 -5.56 -20.95
#